data_AF-A0A1F8VEB5-F1
#
_entry.id   AF-A0A1F8VEB5-F1
#
_cell.length_a   1.000
_cell.length_b   1.000
_cell.length_c   1.000
_cell.angle_alpha   90.00
_cell.angle_beta   90.00
_cell.angle_gamma   90.00
#
_symmetry.space_group_name_H-M   'P 1'
#
loop_
_entity.id
_entity.type
_entity.pdbx_description
1 polymer ?
#
loop_
_entity_poly.entity_id
_entity_poly.type
_entity_poly.pdbx_seq_one_letter_code
_entity_poly.pdbx_strand_id
1 'polypeptide(L)'
;MPKILIVLIFLLGFFTTISARDMQHENAVKIAQLIHDAKSAELIESPSGDWIAFVKKSNYIIPSDCFYFSAKGDRADEVWIINTKKMNKKLLVEPHFSCKEVFKTIIDPHNLQFSPDSKTLYFEASAWVTSGAVHAVDVDGKHLRFVTDGSELRIVQSGPYRGDLIVNQHRYRFKGETPLGSYDWDWLFTPEGKQIKLYKKRN
;
A
#
# COMPACT_ATOMS: atom_id res chain seq x y z
N MET A 1 -20.40 53.19 39.40
CA MET A 1 -19.06 52.76 38.92
C MET A 1 -18.78 51.35 39.45
N PRO A 2 -18.11 50.47 38.68
CA PRO A 2 -18.71 49.36 37.91
C PRO A 2 -18.47 47.96 38.54
N LYS A 3 -19.15 46.91 38.01
CA LYS A 3 -18.61 45.55 37.76
C LYS A 3 -19.65 44.62 37.12
N ILE A 4 -19.61 44.53 35.78
CA ILE A 4 -20.10 43.38 34.99
C ILE A 4 -18.89 42.98 34.16
N LEU A 5 -18.26 41.81 34.40
CA LEU A 5 -17.51 41.05 33.38
C LEU A 5 -16.92 39.73 33.92
N ILE A 6 -17.71 38.70 34.23
CA ILE A 6 -17.19 37.31 34.30
C ILE A 6 -18.28 36.32 33.87
N VAL A 7 -18.64 36.28 32.59
CA VAL A 7 -19.32 35.12 31.97
C VAL A 7 -18.96 35.09 30.47
N LEU A 8 -17.76 34.65 30.08
CA LEU A 8 -17.48 34.44 28.65
C LEU A 8 -16.33 33.49 28.30
N ILE A 9 -15.90 32.59 29.21
CA ILE A 9 -14.79 31.66 28.91
C ILE A 9 -15.20 30.17 28.91
N PHE A 10 -16.36 29.78 29.44
CA PHE A 10 -16.76 28.36 29.47
C PHE A 10 -17.63 27.87 28.29
N LEU A 11 -18.15 28.76 27.45
CA LEU A 11 -18.98 28.37 26.29
C LEU A 11 -18.16 28.00 25.04
N LEU A 12 -16.94 28.53 24.86
CA LEU A 12 -16.10 28.15 23.69
C LEU A 12 -15.55 26.71 23.78
N GLY A 13 -15.25 26.22 24.98
CA GLY A 13 -14.71 24.86 25.17
C GLY A 13 -15.74 23.76 24.90
N PHE A 14 -17.01 23.98 25.25
CA PHE A 14 -18.07 22.97 25.02
C PHE A 14 -18.53 22.92 23.57
N PHE A 15 -18.72 24.07 22.90
CA PHE A 15 -19.13 24.10 21.49
C PHE A 15 -18.07 23.54 20.53
N THR A 16 -16.78 23.78 20.80
CA THR A 16 -15.69 23.25 19.96
C THR A 16 -15.59 21.73 20.03
N THR A 17 -15.78 21.12 21.22
CA THR A 17 -15.74 19.66 21.36
C THR A 17 -16.93 18.94 20.71
N ILE A 18 -18.12 19.56 20.74
CA ILE A 18 -19.32 19.02 20.08
C ILE A 18 -19.14 19.08 18.55
N SER A 19 -18.75 20.23 18.01
CA SER A 19 -18.50 20.39 16.58
C SER A 19 -17.40 19.46 16.05
N ALA A 20 -16.32 19.24 16.81
CA ALA A 20 -15.25 18.32 16.43
C ALA A 20 -15.72 16.86 16.39
N ARG A 21 -16.57 16.43 17.34
CA ARG A 21 -17.14 15.08 17.36
C ARG A 21 -18.13 14.85 16.22
N ASP A 22 -18.98 15.83 15.94
CA ASP A 22 -19.94 15.76 14.84
C ASP A 22 -19.21 15.68 13.48
N MET A 23 -18.15 16.49 13.30
CA MET A 23 -17.32 16.45 12.11
C MET A 23 -16.53 15.13 11.97
N GLN A 24 -16.03 14.56 13.08
CA GLN A 24 -15.41 13.23 13.08
C GLN A 24 -16.41 12.14 12.70
N HIS A 25 -17.65 12.22 13.20
CA HIS A 25 -18.71 11.28 12.88
C HIS A 25 -19.12 11.37 11.41
N GLU A 26 -19.33 12.57 10.88
CA GLU A 26 -19.66 12.80 9.47
C GLU A 26 -18.55 12.26 8.54
N ASN A 27 -17.29 12.53 8.87
CA ASN A 27 -16.15 12.01 8.11
C ASN A 27 -16.08 10.49 8.15
N ALA A 28 -16.35 9.86 9.30
CA ALA A 28 -16.38 8.40 9.41
C ALA A 28 -17.48 7.80 8.52
N VAL A 29 -18.68 8.38 8.51
CA VAL A 29 -19.79 7.96 7.64
C VAL A 29 -19.41 8.10 6.17
N LYS A 30 -18.82 9.23 5.79
CA LYS A 30 -18.40 9.48 4.41
C LYS A 30 -17.26 8.56 3.97
N ILE A 31 -16.28 8.27 4.83
CA ILE A 31 -15.24 7.27 4.56
C ILE A 31 -15.88 5.90 4.32
N ALA A 32 -16.79 5.46 5.20
CA ALA A 32 -17.48 4.17 5.06
C ALA A 32 -18.20 4.06 3.70
N GLN A 33 -18.85 5.13 3.25
CA GLN A 33 -19.46 5.18 1.92
C GLN A 33 -18.42 5.10 0.78
N LEU A 34 -17.25 5.74 0.93
CA LEU A 34 -16.22 5.72 -0.11
C LEU A 34 -15.55 4.34 -0.26
N ILE A 35 -15.48 3.54 0.81
CA ILE A 35 -14.82 2.23 0.86
C ILE A 35 -15.78 1.04 0.79
N HIS A 36 -17.07 1.23 0.48
CA HIS A 36 -18.06 0.13 0.52
C HIS A 36 -17.71 -1.09 -0.36
N ASP A 37 -16.96 -0.89 -1.45
CA ASP A 37 -16.48 -1.96 -2.35
C ASP A 37 -15.05 -2.43 -2.04
N ALA A 38 -14.43 -1.92 -0.98
CA ALA A 38 -13.07 -2.26 -0.63
C ALA A 38 -12.95 -3.71 -0.15
N LYS A 39 -11.85 -4.36 -0.50
CA LYS A 39 -11.42 -5.57 0.18
C LYS A 39 -10.90 -5.17 1.56
N SER A 40 -11.64 -5.49 2.61
CA SER A 40 -11.34 -5.02 3.97
C SER A 40 -9.95 -5.38 4.49
N ALA A 41 -9.38 -6.52 4.06
CA ALA A 41 -8.04 -6.95 4.45
C ALA A 41 -6.91 -6.06 3.88
N GLU A 42 -7.21 -5.26 2.84
CA GLU A 42 -6.24 -4.44 2.12
C GLU A 42 -6.47 -2.95 2.35
N LEU A 43 -7.22 -2.56 3.39
CA LEU A 43 -7.41 -1.16 3.75
C LEU A 43 -6.33 -0.71 4.73
N ILE A 44 -5.62 0.35 4.38
CA ILE A 44 -4.56 0.93 5.22
C ILE A 44 -4.67 2.46 5.31
N GLU A 45 -4.27 3.00 6.44
CA GLU A 45 -4.12 4.44 6.66
C GLU A 45 -2.64 4.84 6.60
N SER A 46 -2.35 5.99 5.99
CA SER A 46 -0.99 6.53 5.98
C SER A 46 -0.54 7.01 7.37
N PRO A 47 0.76 6.99 7.70
CA PRO A 47 1.27 7.49 8.98
C PRO A 47 0.84 8.91 9.36
N SER A 48 0.60 9.80 8.38
CA SER A 48 0.12 11.16 8.61
C SER A 48 -1.39 11.26 8.83
N GLY A 49 -2.16 10.20 8.58
CA GLY A 49 -3.62 10.19 8.56
C GLY A 49 -4.26 10.90 7.35
N ASP A 50 -3.46 11.40 6.41
CA ASP A 50 -3.96 12.17 5.26
C ASP A 50 -4.54 11.31 4.14
N TRP A 51 -4.21 10.02 4.15
CA TRP A 51 -4.56 9.09 3.10
C TRP A 51 -5.08 7.76 3.66
N ILE A 52 -6.09 7.22 2.99
CA ILE A 52 -6.50 5.83 3.13
C ILE A 52 -6.36 5.17 1.76
N ALA A 53 -5.58 4.10 1.67
CA ALA A 53 -5.46 3.29 0.46
C ALA A 53 -6.17 1.96 0.66
N PHE A 54 -6.74 1.43 -0.42
CA PHE A 54 -7.41 0.14 -0.40
C PHE A 54 -7.44 -0.52 -1.77
N VAL A 55 -7.64 -1.83 -1.79
CA VAL A 55 -7.83 -2.60 -3.03
C VAL A 55 -9.30 -2.90 -3.24
N LYS A 56 -9.75 -2.88 -4.50
CA LYS A 56 -11.07 -3.37 -4.90
C LYS A 56 -11.01 -4.10 -6.25
N LYS A 57 -12.04 -4.88 -6.56
CA LYS A 57 -12.18 -5.51 -7.88
C LYS A 57 -12.41 -4.46 -8.97
N SER A 58 -11.63 -4.56 -10.04
CA SER A 58 -11.75 -3.73 -11.24
C SER A 58 -12.86 -4.22 -12.17
N ASN A 59 -13.16 -3.47 -13.22
CA ASN A 59 -13.98 -3.94 -14.36
C ASN A 59 -13.17 -4.67 -15.45
N TYR A 60 -11.85 -4.77 -15.31
CA TYR A 60 -10.99 -5.38 -16.30
C TYR A 60 -10.92 -6.89 -16.12
N ILE A 61 -11.22 -7.64 -17.18
CA ILE A 61 -11.03 -9.09 -17.22
C ILE A 61 -9.55 -9.38 -17.47
N ILE A 62 -8.98 -10.27 -16.67
CA ILE A 62 -7.60 -10.73 -16.85
C ILE A 62 -7.55 -11.53 -18.16
N PRO A 63 -6.70 -11.15 -19.14
CA PRO A 63 -6.54 -11.92 -20.37
C PRO A 63 -6.13 -13.37 -20.07
N SER A 64 -6.59 -14.35 -20.83
CA SER A 64 -6.31 -15.78 -20.53
C SER A 64 -4.84 -16.19 -20.68
N ASP A 65 -4.07 -15.43 -21.46
CA ASP A 65 -2.63 -15.55 -21.61
C ASP A 65 -1.86 -14.76 -20.52
N CYS A 66 -2.58 -13.97 -19.73
CA CYS A 66 -2.09 -13.26 -18.60
C CYS A 66 -2.38 -14.05 -17.34
N PHE A 67 -1.32 -14.38 -16.61
CA PHE A 67 -1.39 -14.89 -15.25
C PHE A 67 -1.82 -16.35 -15.10
N TYR A 68 -0.89 -17.17 -14.62
CA TYR A 68 -1.06 -18.61 -14.43
C TYR A 68 -2.10 -18.97 -13.36
N PHE A 69 -2.44 -18.05 -12.46
CA PHE A 69 -3.26 -18.34 -11.27
C PHE A 69 -4.70 -17.80 -11.36
N SER A 70 -5.07 -17.09 -12.43
CA SER A 70 -6.46 -16.64 -12.63
C SER A 70 -7.28 -17.63 -13.44
N ALA A 71 -8.53 -17.85 -13.02
CA ALA A 71 -9.51 -18.54 -13.82
C ALA A 71 -9.96 -17.66 -15.01
N LYS A 72 -10.42 -18.31 -16.09
CA LYS A 72 -10.97 -17.61 -17.25
C LYS A 72 -12.17 -16.75 -16.81
N GLY A 73 -12.11 -15.45 -17.11
CA GLY A 73 -13.16 -14.50 -16.76
C GLY A 73 -12.95 -13.81 -15.41
N ASP A 74 -11.87 -14.14 -14.69
CA ASP A 74 -11.51 -13.42 -13.48
C ASP A 74 -11.21 -11.96 -13.77
N ARG A 75 -11.57 -11.12 -12.81
CA ARG A 75 -11.36 -9.67 -12.87
C ARG A 75 -10.15 -9.29 -12.07
N ALA A 76 -9.32 -8.41 -12.64
CA ALA A 76 -8.16 -7.85 -11.98
C ALA A 76 -8.59 -6.96 -10.81
N ASP A 77 -7.64 -6.58 -9.97
CA ASP A 77 -7.87 -5.64 -8.88
C ASP A 77 -7.16 -4.31 -9.15
N GLU A 78 -7.68 -3.26 -8.53
CA GLU A 78 -7.19 -1.89 -8.61
C GLU A 78 -6.83 -1.38 -7.21
N VAL A 79 -5.85 -0.48 -7.14
CA VAL A 79 -5.55 0.28 -5.91
C VAL A 79 -6.22 1.64 -5.98
N TRP A 80 -6.97 1.98 -4.94
CA TRP A 80 -7.65 3.25 -4.78
C TRP A 80 -7.11 4.00 -3.56
N ILE A 81 -7.23 5.33 -3.59
CA ILE A 81 -6.81 6.19 -2.49
C ILE A 81 -7.85 7.27 -2.20
N ILE A 82 -8.03 7.56 -0.93
CA ILE A 82 -8.87 8.65 -0.41
C ILE A 82 -7.96 9.67 0.24
N ASN A 83 -8.14 10.96 -0.09
CA ASN A 83 -7.61 12.05 0.71
C ASN A 83 -8.59 12.34 1.85
N THR A 84 -8.18 12.16 3.10
CA THR A 84 -9.06 12.31 4.28
C THR A 84 -9.40 13.77 4.60
N LYS A 85 -8.57 14.72 4.15
CA LYS A 85 -8.82 16.17 4.33
C LYS A 85 -9.84 16.70 3.33
N LYS A 86 -9.73 16.28 2.06
CA LYS A 86 -10.61 16.70 0.96
C LYS A 86 -11.82 15.78 0.77
N MET A 87 -11.78 14.61 1.40
CA MET A 87 -12.80 13.56 1.31
C MET A 87 -13.12 13.18 -0.13
N ASN A 88 -12.08 13.09 -0.97
CA ASN A 88 -12.19 12.66 -2.36
C ASN A 88 -11.47 11.33 -2.57
N LYS A 89 -12.11 10.46 -3.35
CA LYS A 89 -11.59 9.15 -3.76
C LYS A 89 -11.08 9.24 -5.19
N LYS A 90 -9.96 8.61 -5.48
CA LYS A 90 -9.46 8.41 -6.85
C LYS A 90 -8.85 7.03 -7.04
N LEU A 91 -8.84 6.58 -8.29
CA LEU A 91 -8.04 5.44 -8.72
C LEU A 91 -6.56 5.84 -8.64
N LEU A 92 -5.75 5.01 -8.00
CA LEU A 92 -4.31 5.25 -7.83
C LEU A 92 -3.49 4.37 -8.76
N VAL A 93 -3.85 3.09 -8.87
CA VAL A 93 -3.17 2.13 -9.73
C VAL A 93 -4.21 1.31 -10.49
N GLU A 94 -4.18 1.42 -11.81
CA GLU A 94 -4.94 0.59 -12.75
C GLU A 94 -4.28 -0.78 -12.95
N PRO A 95 -5.04 -1.81 -13.34
CA PRO A 95 -4.45 -3.07 -13.75
C PRO A 95 -3.55 -2.87 -14.97
N HIS A 96 -2.45 -3.60 -15.03
CA HIS A 96 -1.55 -3.56 -16.18
C HIS A 96 -1.20 -4.97 -16.63
N PHE A 97 -1.59 -5.33 -17.85
CA PHE A 97 -1.46 -6.68 -18.38
C PHE A 97 -0.23 -6.79 -19.29
N SER A 98 0.97 -6.86 -18.69
CA SER A 98 2.23 -6.98 -19.45
C SER A 98 2.82 -8.39 -19.32
N CYS A 99 2.11 -9.36 -19.86
CA CYS A 99 2.26 -10.76 -19.44
C CYS A 99 3.53 -11.45 -19.96
N LYS A 100 4.29 -10.75 -20.81
CA LYS A 100 5.65 -11.12 -21.22
C LYS A 100 6.73 -10.42 -20.38
N GLU A 101 6.42 -9.26 -19.80
CA GLU A 101 7.30 -8.48 -18.94
C GLU A 101 6.70 -8.44 -17.54
N VAL A 102 6.74 -9.59 -16.84
CA VAL A 102 6.01 -9.82 -15.59
C VAL A 102 6.28 -8.79 -14.49
N PHE A 103 7.45 -8.16 -14.47
CA PHE A 103 7.78 -7.07 -13.53
C PHE A 103 7.00 -5.76 -13.79
N LYS A 104 6.33 -5.63 -14.94
CA LYS A 104 5.41 -4.53 -15.25
C LYS A 104 3.96 -4.92 -14.97
N THR A 105 3.66 -6.21 -14.83
CA THR A 105 2.30 -6.70 -14.64
C THR A 105 1.77 -6.26 -13.28
N ILE A 106 0.56 -5.71 -13.30
CA ILE A 106 -0.18 -5.35 -12.09
C ILE A 106 -1.50 -6.09 -12.18
N ILE A 107 -1.48 -7.27 -11.58
CA ILE A 107 -2.64 -8.11 -11.30
C ILE A 107 -2.65 -8.25 -9.77
N ASP A 108 -3.84 -8.36 -9.19
CA ASP A 108 -4.07 -8.60 -7.76
C ASP A 108 -3.17 -7.86 -6.74
N PRO A 109 -3.01 -6.52 -6.82
CA PRO A 109 -2.28 -5.77 -5.81
C PRO A 109 -2.74 -6.09 -4.39
N HIS A 110 -1.79 -6.28 -3.47
CA HIS A 110 -2.01 -6.63 -2.07
C HIS A 110 -0.83 -6.20 -1.18
N ASN A 111 -0.94 -6.41 0.13
CA ASN A 111 0.05 -6.00 1.13
C ASN A 111 0.47 -4.53 0.98
N LEU A 112 -0.54 -3.65 0.86
CA LEU A 112 -0.33 -2.20 0.77
C LEU A 112 0.44 -1.70 2.00
N GLN A 113 1.45 -0.84 1.80
CA GLN A 113 2.17 -0.16 2.89
C GLN A 113 2.65 1.23 2.49
N PHE A 114 2.36 2.24 3.32
CA PHE A 114 2.88 3.58 3.10
C PHE A 114 4.33 3.72 3.55
N SER A 115 5.07 4.58 2.84
CA SER A 115 6.34 5.12 3.31
C SER A 115 6.14 5.87 4.64
N PRO A 116 7.17 5.95 5.49
CA PRO A 116 7.06 6.64 6.78
C PRO A 116 6.75 8.13 6.68
N ASP A 117 6.97 8.76 5.51
CA ASP A 117 6.63 10.15 5.22
C ASP A 117 5.26 10.32 4.51
N SER A 118 4.51 9.22 4.32
CA SER A 118 3.18 9.19 3.71
C SER A 118 3.10 9.67 2.26
N LYS A 119 4.23 9.68 1.53
CA LYS A 119 4.28 10.16 0.13
C LYS A 119 4.26 9.05 -0.91
N THR A 120 4.69 7.84 -0.54
CA THR A 120 4.77 6.70 -1.45
C THR A 120 3.97 5.55 -0.87
N LEU A 121 3.21 4.88 -1.73
CA LEU A 121 2.54 3.62 -1.43
C LEU A 121 3.32 2.50 -2.11
N TYR A 122 3.71 1.51 -1.31
CA TYR A 122 4.27 0.25 -1.77
C TYR A 122 3.23 -0.85 -1.74
N PHE A 123 3.34 -1.82 -2.64
CA PHE A 123 2.45 -2.97 -2.70
C PHE A 123 3.12 -4.13 -3.43
N GLU A 124 2.59 -5.33 -3.20
CA GLU A 124 2.92 -6.53 -3.96
C GLU A 124 1.87 -6.74 -5.05
N ALA A 125 2.30 -7.20 -6.22
CA ALA A 125 1.45 -7.69 -7.30
C ALA A 125 1.95 -9.07 -7.72
N SER A 126 1.08 -9.94 -8.20
CA SER A 126 1.54 -11.25 -8.62
C SER A 126 2.32 -11.19 -9.94
N ALA A 127 3.44 -11.92 -10.00
CA ALA A 127 4.36 -11.87 -11.14
C ALA A 127 4.95 -13.24 -11.51
N TRP A 128 5.50 -13.99 -10.56
CA TRP A 128 6.08 -15.32 -10.76
C TRP A 128 5.42 -16.38 -9.88
N VAL A 129 5.74 -17.65 -10.14
CA VAL A 129 5.22 -18.79 -9.36
C VAL A 129 5.77 -18.80 -7.93
N THR A 130 7.00 -18.36 -7.74
CA THR A 130 7.72 -18.40 -6.46
C THR A 130 7.91 -17.02 -5.83
N SER A 131 7.45 -15.94 -6.49
CA SER A 131 7.59 -14.58 -5.99
C SER A 131 6.58 -13.62 -6.61
N GLY A 132 6.17 -12.62 -5.84
CA GLY A 132 5.49 -11.45 -6.36
C GLY A 132 6.47 -10.43 -6.97
N ALA A 133 5.91 -9.30 -7.39
CA ALA A 133 6.62 -8.09 -7.74
C ALA A 133 6.25 -6.98 -6.76
N VAL A 134 7.26 -6.36 -6.15
CA VAL A 134 7.07 -5.19 -5.29
C VAL A 134 7.10 -3.94 -6.16
N HIS A 135 6.07 -3.13 -6.03
CA HIS A 135 5.90 -1.86 -6.73
C HIS A 135 5.83 -0.70 -5.75
N ALA A 136 6.10 0.49 -6.27
CA ALA A 136 5.95 1.76 -5.57
C ALA A 136 5.25 2.78 -6.47
N VAL A 137 4.39 3.61 -5.89
CA VAL A 137 3.72 4.71 -6.57
C VAL A 137 3.60 5.90 -5.60
N ASP A 138 3.73 7.12 -6.12
CA ASP A 138 3.49 8.30 -5.30
C ASP A 138 1.99 8.46 -5.04
N VAL A 139 1.60 9.03 -3.90
CA VAL A 139 0.17 9.22 -3.55
C VAL A 139 -0.59 10.13 -4.53
N ASP A 140 0.12 10.89 -5.36
CA ASP A 140 -0.47 11.67 -6.45
C ASP A 140 -0.81 10.80 -7.69
N GLY A 141 -0.35 9.56 -7.75
CA GLY A 141 -0.54 8.61 -8.85
C GLY A 141 0.60 8.58 -9.86
N LYS A 142 1.69 9.33 -9.61
CA LYS A 142 2.86 9.38 -10.49
C LYS A 142 3.94 8.41 -10.04
N HIS A 143 4.93 8.24 -10.91
CA HIS A 143 6.14 7.44 -10.65
C HIS A 143 5.87 6.00 -10.19
N LEU A 144 4.78 5.41 -10.70
CA LEU A 144 4.54 3.98 -10.59
C LEU A 144 5.72 3.22 -11.20
N ARG A 145 6.36 2.37 -10.41
CA ARG A 145 7.57 1.65 -10.80
C ARG A 145 7.68 0.31 -10.10
N PHE A 146 8.37 -0.62 -10.75
CA PHE A 146 8.87 -1.83 -10.13
C PHE A 146 10.05 -1.49 -9.21
N VAL A 147 10.12 -2.14 -8.05
CA VAL A 147 11.19 -1.97 -7.06
C VAL A 147 12.06 -3.22 -7.02
N THR A 148 11.47 -4.37 -6.75
CA THR A 148 12.19 -5.65 -6.67
C THR A 148 11.21 -6.82 -6.75
N ASP A 149 11.70 -8.01 -7.07
CA ASP A 149 10.93 -9.24 -6.94
C ASP A 149 10.87 -9.69 -5.48
N GLY A 150 9.85 -10.46 -5.12
CA GLY A 150 9.72 -11.04 -3.79
C GLY A 150 8.31 -10.90 -3.22
N SER A 151 8.19 -11.27 -1.96
CA SER A 151 6.94 -11.26 -1.23
C SER A 151 7.15 -10.81 0.21
N GLU A 152 6.06 -10.69 0.95
CA GLU A 152 6.06 -10.29 2.36
C GLU A 152 6.85 -9.00 2.62
N LEU A 153 6.61 -8.00 1.77
CA LEU A 153 7.05 -6.64 1.92
C LEU A 153 6.81 -6.14 3.34
N ARG A 154 7.79 -5.44 3.90
CA ARG A 154 7.68 -4.65 5.12
C ARG A 154 8.48 -3.36 4.97
N ILE A 155 7.87 -2.22 5.32
CA ILE A 155 8.55 -0.92 5.32
C ILE A 155 9.18 -0.66 6.69
N VAL A 156 10.46 -0.29 6.72
CA VAL A 156 11.17 0.04 7.97
C VAL A 156 10.69 1.40 8.49
N GLN A 157 10.02 1.40 9.64
CA GLN A 157 9.38 2.61 10.18
C GLN A 157 10.30 3.52 11.01
N SER A 158 11.42 3.00 11.52
CA SER A 158 12.32 3.74 12.42
C SER A 158 13.77 3.26 12.34
N GLY A 159 14.69 4.05 12.92
CA GLY A 159 16.11 3.74 12.95
C GLY A 159 16.86 4.16 11.68
N PRO A 160 18.12 3.69 11.51
CA PRO A 160 19.02 4.16 10.45
C PRO A 160 18.58 3.76 9.03
N TYR A 161 17.70 2.76 8.91
CA TYR A 161 17.15 2.29 7.64
C TYR A 161 15.70 2.73 7.44
N ARG A 162 15.22 3.74 8.19
CA ARG A 162 13.84 4.22 8.06
C ARG A 162 13.53 4.61 6.61
N GLY A 163 12.51 3.99 6.04
CA GLY A 163 12.09 4.16 4.64
C GLY A 163 12.55 3.05 3.70
N ASP A 164 13.56 2.26 4.10
CA ASP A 164 14.00 1.09 3.34
C ASP A 164 12.99 -0.06 3.47
N LEU A 165 13.13 -1.04 2.57
CA LEU A 165 12.23 -2.16 2.41
C LEU A 165 12.90 -3.44 2.88
N ILE A 166 12.18 -4.24 3.65
CA ILE A 166 12.51 -5.65 3.89
C ILE A 166 11.60 -6.47 3.00
N VAL A 167 12.18 -7.27 2.12
CA VAL A 167 11.43 -8.13 1.18
C VAL A 167 11.94 -9.55 1.31
N ASN A 168 11.03 -10.52 1.41
CA ASN A 168 11.37 -11.92 1.34
C ASN A 168 11.59 -12.32 -0.12
N GLN A 169 12.70 -13.00 -0.41
CA GLN A 169 12.97 -13.48 -1.76
C GLN A 169 13.30 -14.97 -1.79
N HIS A 170 12.65 -15.64 -2.73
CA HIS A 170 13.00 -16.99 -3.17
C HIS A 170 14.25 -16.94 -4.05
N ARG A 171 15.34 -17.55 -3.59
CA ARG A 171 16.62 -17.59 -4.32
C ARG A 171 17.17 -18.99 -4.39
N TYR A 172 18.01 -19.25 -5.39
CA TYR A 172 18.66 -20.54 -5.60
C TYR A 172 20.14 -20.52 -5.18
N ARG A 173 20.64 -21.63 -4.67
CA ARG A 173 22.06 -21.87 -4.43
C ARG A 173 22.64 -22.63 -5.61
N PHE A 174 23.85 -22.29 -6.00
CA PHE A 174 24.56 -22.97 -7.09
C PHE A 174 26.00 -23.31 -6.69
N LYS A 175 26.51 -24.41 -7.25
CA LYS A 175 27.95 -24.72 -7.32
C LYS A 175 28.31 -24.88 -8.79
N GLY A 176 28.92 -23.84 -9.36
CA GLY A 176 29.01 -23.74 -10.82
C GLY A 176 27.60 -23.67 -11.41
N GLU A 177 27.30 -24.56 -12.36
CA GLU A 177 25.98 -24.67 -12.98
C GLU A 177 25.02 -25.62 -12.24
N THR A 178 25.50 -26.31 -11.20
CA THR A 178 24.68 -27.28 -10.46
C THR A 178 23.81 -26.58 -9.40
N PRO A 179 22.46 -26.66 -9.49
CA PRO A 179 21.58 -26.16 -8.46
C PRO A 179 21.69 -27.01 -7.19
N LEU A 180 21.82 -26.35 -6.04
CA LEU A 180 21.94 -26.96 -4.71
C LEU A 180 20.67 -26.78 -3.85
N GLY A 181 19.57 -26.38 -4.48
CA GLY A 181 18.30 -26.07 -3.83
C GLY A 181 18.04 -24.58 -3.69
N SER A 182 16.89 -24.24 -3.11
CA SER A 182 16.42 -22.87 -2.92
C SER A 182 16.34 -22.48 -1.44
N TYR A 183 16.09 -21.20 -1.19
CA TYR A 183 15.89 -20.63 0.13
C TYR A 183 15.08 -19.32 0.05
N ASP A 184 14.34 -19.05 1.12
CA ASP A 184 13.49 -17.87 1.26
C ASP A 184 14.02 -17.00 2.40
N TRP A 185 14.76 -15.95 2.08
CA TRP A 185 15.38 -15.07 3.08
C TRP A 185 14.88 -13.65 2.96
N ASP A 186 14.93 -12.91 4.07
CA ASP A 186 14.62 -11.50 4.10
C ASP A 186 15.87 -10.69 3.73
N TRP A 187 15.73 -9.82 2.74
CA TRP A 187 16.76 -8.91 2.27
C TRP A 187 16.31 -7.46 2.47
N LEU A 188 17.28 -6.58 2.71
CA LEU A 188 17.04 -5.15 2.87
C LEU A 188 17.34 -4.44 1.54
N PHE A 189 16.45 -3.55 1.11
CA PHE A 189 16.52 -2.78 -0.14
C PHE A 189 16.25 -1.30 0.09
N THR A 190 16.85 -0.43 -0.74
CA THR A 190 16.47 0.98 -0.79
C THR A 190 15.09 1.17 -1.45
N PRO A 191 14.43 2.34 -1.30
CA PRO A 191 13.19 2.71 -2.01
C PRO A 191 13.23 2.60 -3.55
N GLU A 192 14.43 2.61 -4.13
CA GLU A 192 14.71 2.49 -5.57
C GLU A 192 15.00 1.04 -5.99
N GLY A 193 14.97 0.08 -5.06
CA GLY A 193 15.16 -1.34 -5.36
C GLY A 193 16.61 -1.83 -5.29
N LYS A 194 17.53 -1.01 -4.80
CA LYS A 194 18.92 -1.43 -4.62
C LYS A 194 19.05 -2.32 -3.38
N GLN A 195 19.49 -3.56 -3.54
CA GLN A 195 19.78 -4.43 -2.40
C GLN A 195 20.94 -3.87 -1.57
N ILE A 196 20.73 -3.77 -0.25
CA ILE A 196 21.72 -3.31 0.73
C ILE A 196 22.44 -4.52 1.34
N LYS A 197 21.70 -5.42 2.00
CA LYS A 197 22.26 -6.58 2.71
C LYS A 197 21.22 -7.65 3.00
N LEU A 198 21.69 -8.83 3.39
CA LEU A 198 20.85 -9.83 4.06
C LEU A 198 20.31 -9.24 5.36
N TYR A 199 18.99 -9.25 5.54
CA TYR A 199 18.35 -8.80 6.76
C TYR A 199 18.22 -9.95 7.76
N LYS A 200 17.64 -11.08 7.32
CA LYS A 200 17.41 -12.24 8.19
C LYS A 200 17.29 -13.52 7.37
N LYS A 201 17.94 -14.59 7.82
CA LYS A 201 17.64 -15.95 7.34
C LYS A 201 16.36 -16.44 8.00
N ARG A 202 15.48 -17.02 7.22
CA ARG A 202 14.34 -17.77 7.74
C ARG A 202 14.69 -19.26 7.74
N ASN A 203 14.19 -19.94 8.77
CA ASN A 203 14.35 -21.38 8.96
C ASN A 203 13.14 -22.08 8.36
#